data_AF-A0A098EPN4-F1
#
_entry.id   AF-A0A098EPN4-F1
#
_cell.length_a   1.000
_cell.length_b   1.000
_cell.length_c   1.000
_cell.angle_alpha   90.00
_cell.angle_beta   90.00
_cell.angle_gamma   90.00
#
_symmetry.space_group_name_H-M   'P 1'
#
loop_
_entity.id
_entity.type
_entity.pdbx_description
1 polymer ?
#
loop_
_entity_poly.entity_id
_entity_poly.type
_entity_poly.pdbx_seq_one_letter_code
_entity_poly.pdbx_strand_id
1 'polypeptide(L)'
;MKAFIMYAVAVIGGYALSEVSQQWFGREWIFGLLIVLLFALFLEAWKRVKPGGAGLIFVTIATLLNIGYVFFVQYTAKAICSLFIVILLIRLYKQHKDVVLTAIAFAASYVVLNLETGNFLIAWSLFLISGVATAIGFKYHFRWLKRCFAVVFGISTLLLLILGSSIQSHFLVFAMVLAVGGISYNSFGKPLRTAK
;
A
#
# COMPACT_ATOMS: atom_id res chain seq x y z
N MET A 1 9.75 -12.32 -21.21
CA MET A 1 10.42 -11.04 -21.55
C MET A 1 9.49 -9.83 -21.52
N LYS A 2 8.38 -9.80 -22.27
CA LYS A 2 7.50 -8.60 -22.36
C LYS A 2 7.06 -8.03 -20.99
N ALA A 3 6.71 -8.91 -20.05
CA ALA A 3 6.37 -8.56 -18.67
C ALA A 3 7.51 -7.85 -17.93
N PHE A 4 8.73 -8.37 -18.05
CA PHE A 4 9.92 -7.83 -17.37
C PHE A 4 10.28 -6.44 -17.91
N ILE A 5 10.25 -6.27 -19.23
CA ILE A 5 10.50 -4.99 -19.89
C ILE A 5 9.47 -3.95 -19.41
N MET A 6 8.19 -4.33 -19.31
CA MET A 6 7.15 -3.44 -18.83
C MET A 6 7.38 -2.97 -17.38
N TYR A 7 7.79 -3.87 -16.48
CA TYR A 7 8.14 -3.50 -15.10
C TYR A 7 9.38 -2.61 -15.04
N ALA A 8 10.41 -2.93 -15.82
CA ALA A 8 11.64 -2.15 -15.90
C ALA A 8 11.37 -0.73 -16.41
N VAL A 9 10.57 -0.58 -17.47
CA VAL A 9 10.18 0.73 -18.02
C VAL A 9 9.41 1.55 -16.99
N ALA A 10 8.49 0.95 -16.23
CA ALA A 10 7.74 1.67 -15.21
C ALA A 10 8.63 2.16 -14.06
N VAL A 11 9.55 1.32 -13.59
CA VAL A 11 10.45 1.65 -12.47
C VAL A 11 11.53 2.65 -12.89
N ILE A 12 12.24 2.36 -13.99
CA ILE A 12 13.32 3.20 -14.52
C ILE A 12 12.75 4.53 -15.02
N GLY A 13 11.60 4.51 -15.70
CA GLY A 13 10.92 5.73 -16.15
C GLY A 13 10.50 6.61 -14.99
N GLY A 14 9.95 6.03 -13.92
CA GLY A 14 9.62 6.78 -12.70
C GLY A 14 10.85 7.38 -12.02
N TYR A 15 11.96 6.62 -11.95
CA TYR A 15 13.22 7.09 -11.38
C TYR A 15 13.86 8.22 -12.19
N ALA A 16 13.91 8.08 -13.52
CA ALA A 16 14.43 9.12 -14.40
C ALA A 16 13.62 10.43 -14.28
N LEU A 17 12.29 10.33 -14.19
CA LEU A 17 11.43 11.49 -13.96
C LEU A 17 11.69 12.14 -12.61
N SER A 18 11.97 11.35 -11.58
CA SER A 18 12.26 11.89 -10.26
C SER A 18 13.60 12.60 -10.20
N GLU A 19 14.64 12.08 -10.85
CA GLU A 19 15.95 12.75 -10.97
C GLU A 19 15.84 14.06 -11.76
N VAL A 20 15.14 14.06 -12.90
CA VAL A 20 14.95 15.28 -13.71
C VAL A 20 14.15 16.33 -12.94
N SER A 21 13.16 15.92 -12.13
CA SER A 21 12.35 16.86 -11.36
C SER A 21 13.15 17.70 -10.36
N GLN A 22 14.26 17.17 -9.83
CA GLN A 22 15.12 17.90 -8.88
C GLN A 22 15.78 19.12 -9.52
N GLN A 23 15.98 19.10 -10.83
CA GLN A 23 16.54 20.22 -11.57
C GLN A 23 15.50 21.33 -11.84
N TRP A 24 14.21 21.05 -11.60
CA TRP A 24 13.08 21.91 -11.95
C TRP A 24 12.23 22.29 -10.72
N PHE A 25 12.89 22.84 -9.70
CA PHE A 25 12.23 23.33 -8.48
C PHE A 25 11.07 24.28 -8.79
N GLY A 26 9.92 24.07 -8.13
CA GLY A 26 8.70 24.86 -8.32
C GLY A 26 7.74 24.35 -9.41
N ARG A 27 8.15 23.39 -10.24
CA ARG A 27 7.27 22.69 -11.22
C ARG A 27 7.11 21.19 -10.95
N GLU A 28 7.43 20.76 -9.74
CA GLU A 28 7.38 19.36 -9.27
C GLU A 28 6.02 18.69 -9.49
N TRP A 29 4.93 19.47 -9.42
CA TRP A 29 3.56 18.99 -9.65
C TRP A 29 3.35 18.37 -11.04
N ILE A 30 4.03 18.88 -12.07
CA ILE A 30 3.97 18.34 -13.44
C ILE A 30 4.60 16.95 -13.46
N PHE A 31 5.75 16.77 -12.81
CA PHE A 31 6.45 15.49 -12.74
C PHE A 31 5.68 14.46 -11.91
N GLY A 32 5.04 14.89 -10.82
CA GLY A 32 4.12 14.04 -10.05
C GLY A 32 2.96 13.50 -10.89
N LEU A 33 2.30 14.36 -11.65
CA LEU A 33 1.25 13.95 -12.59
C LEU A 33 1.79 13.04 -13.70
N LEU A 34 3.00 13.29 -14.19
CA LEU A 34 3.62 12.47 -15.23
C LEU A 34 3.92 11.05 -14.71
N ILE A 35 4.35 10.92 -13.45
CA ILE A 35 4.56 9.62 -12.79
C ILE A 35 3.22 8.89 -12.63
N VAL A 36 2.16 9.58 -12.22
CA VAL A 36 0.81 9.00 -12.14
C VAL A 36 0.32 8.55 -13.52
N LEU A 37 0.57 9.34 -14.57
CA LEU A 37 0.24 8.99 -15.94
C LEU A 37 1.02 7.76 -16.43
N LEU A 38 2.33 7.70 -16.13
CA LEU A 38 3.16 6.54 -16.43
C LEU A 38 2.62 5.28 -15.74
N PHE A 39 2.19 5.41 -14.49
CA PHE A 39 1.54 4.32 -13.75
C PHE A 39 0.20 3.91 -14.37
N ALA A 40 -0.60 4.86 -14.86
CA ALA A 40 -1.85 4.57 -15.58
C ALA A 40 -1.58 3.78 -16.88
N LEU A 41 -0.59 4.21 -17.67
CA LEU A 41 -0.17 3.51 -18.90
C LEU A 41 0.35 2.11 -18.58
N PHE A 42 1.13 1.98 -17.51
CA PHE A 42 1.57 0.68 -17.00
C PHE A 42 0.38 -0.21 -16.63
N LEU A 43 -0.64 0.30 -15.94
CA LEU A 43 -1.84 -0.48 -15.61
C LEU A 43 -2.58 -0.96 -16.86
N GLU A 44 -2.66 -0.15 -17.91
CA GLU A 44 -3.27 -0.57 -19.18
C GLU A 44 -2.46 -1.67 -19.87
N ALA A 45 -1.14 -1.53 -19.93
CA ALA A 45 -0.26 -2.57 -20.45
C ALA A 45 -0.33 -3.85 -19.61
N TRP A 46 -0.39 -3.72 -18.28
CA TRP A 46 -0.50 -4.82 -17.35
C TRP A 46 -1.80 -5.60 -17.52
N LYS A 47 -2.94 -4.92 -17.76
CA LYS A 47 -4.21 -5.58 -18.11
C LYS A 47 -4.11 -6.46 -19.36
N ARG A 48 -3.35 -6.01 -20.37
CA ARG A 48 -3.19 -6.73 -21.65
C ARG A 48 -2.26 -7.92 -21.52
N VAL A 49 -1.14 -7.75 -20.81
CA VAL A 49 -0.07 -8.76 -20.71
C VAL A 49 -0.36 -9.77 -19.58
N LYS A 50 -1.21 -9.42 -18.60
CA LYS A 50 -1.51 -10.18 -17.38
C LYS A 50 -0.28 -10.81 -16.70
N PRO A 51 0.83 -10.06 -16.52
CA PRO A 51 1.97 -10.62 -15.83
C PRO A 51 1.67 -10.69 -14.33
N GLY A 52 2.22 -11.70 -13.66
CA GLY A 52 1.81 -12.10 -12.30
C GLY A 52 1.67 -10.95 -11.28
N GLY A 53 0.86 -11.19 -10.25
CA GLY A 53 0.45 -10.19 -9.27
C GLY A 53 1.56 -9.48 -8.51
N ALA A 54 2.66 -10.18 -8.20
CA ALA A 54 3.77 -9.63 -7.42
C ALA A 54 4.37 -8.37 -8.06
N GLY A 55 4.47 -8.33 -9.39
CA GLY A 55 5.04 -7.18 -10.08
C GLY A 55 4.16 -5.93 -10.03
N LEU A 56 2.83 -6.09 -9.90
CA LEU A 56 1.93 -4.95 -9.70
C LEU A 56 2.20 -4.30 -8.35
N ILE A 57 2.30 -5.10 -7.28
CA ILE A 57 2.62 -4.61 -5.92
C ILE A 57 3.96 -3.89 -5.92
N PHE A 58 4.99 -4.48 -6.54
CA PHE A 58 6.32 -3.89 -6.63
C PHE A 58 6.32 -2.54 -7.36
N VAL A 59 5.68 -2.45 -8.53
CA VAL A 59 5.59 -1.18 -9.28
C VAL A 59 4.79 -0.14 -8.51
N THR A 60 3.72 -0.52 -7.81
CA THR A 60 2.99 0.42 -6.95
C THR A 60 3.88 0.99 -5.86
N ILE A 61 4.65 0.16 -5.15
CA ILE A 61 5.57 0.63 -4.11
C ILE A 61 6.64 1.55 -4.71
N ALA A 62 7.26 1.16 -5.82
CA ALA A 62 8.27 1.99 -6.51
C ALA A 62 7.71 3.34 -6.95
N THR A 63 6.47 3.37 -7.47
CA THR A 63 5.79 4.59 -7.89
C THR A 63 5.53 5.52 -6.69
N LEU A 64 5.08 4.98 -5.56
CA LEU A 64 4.86 5.75 -4.34
C LEU A 64 6.16 6.34 -3.80
N LEU A 65 7.26 5.58 -3.84
CA LEU A 65 8.59 6.07 -3.45
C LEU A 65 9.07 7.20 -4.37
N ASN A 66 8.90 7.05 -5.69
CA ASN A 66 9.26 8.10 -6.66
C ASN A 66 8.44 9.38 -6.43
N ILE A 67 7.13 9.28 -6.15
CA ILE A 67 6.30 10.43 -5.77
C ILE A 67 6.84 11.08 -4.49
N GLY A 68 7.24 10.28 -3.51
CA GLY A 68 7.87 10.75 -2.28
C GLY A 68 9.13 11.56 -2.51
N TYR A 69 9.94 11.14 -3.49
CA TYR A 69 11.18 11.78 -3.89
C TYR A 69 10.94 13.09 -4.64
N VAL A 70 10.00 13.10 -5.59
CA VAL A 70 9.63 14.32 -6.36
C VAL A 70 9.13 15.43 -5.45
N PHE A 71 8.26 15.09 -4.49
CA PHE A 71 7.60 16.10 -3.66
C PHE A 71 8.23 16.24 -2.28
N PHE A 72 9.56 16.23 -2.14
CA PHE A 72 10.25 16.09 -0.84
C PHE A 72 9.56 16.77 0.37
N VAL A 73 9.12 18.03 0.23
CA VAL A 73 8.46 18.84 1.30
C VAL A 73 6.93 18.99 1.12
N GLN A 74 6.36 18.66 -0.04
CA GLN A 74 4.95 18.93 -0.36
C GLN A 74 4.03 17.75 -0.02
N TYR A 75 3.75 17.54 1.27
CA TYR A 75 2.95 16.42 1.79
C TYR A 75 1.54 16.31 1.19
N THR A 76 0.87 17.43 0.96
CA THR A 76 -0.48 17.47 0.34
C THR A 76 -0.45 16.98 -1.11
N ALA A 77 0.55 17.38 -1.90
CA ALA A 77 0.73 16.93 -3.27
C ALA A 77 1.03 15.42 -3.33
N LYS A 78 1.85 14.90 -2.39
CA LYS A 78 2.09 13.44 -2.25
C LYS A 78 0.80 12.68 -1.97
N ALA A 79 -0.02 13.17 -1.04
CA ALA A 79 -1.30 12.55 -0.68
C ALA A 79 -2.27 12.54 -1.87
N ILE A 80 -2.37 13.65 -2.61
CA ILE A 80 -3.24 13.73 -3.80
C ILE A 80 -2.78 12.75 -4.89
N CYS A 81 -1.49 12.71 -5.22
CA CYS A 81 -0.96 11.80 -6.24
C CYS A 81 -1.13 10.32 -5.85
N SER A 82 -0.93 9.98 -4.58
CA SER A 82 -1.16 8.63 -4.08
C SER A 82 -2.64 8.23 -4.04
N LEU A 83 -3.56 9.17 -3.79
CA LEU A 83 -5.00 8.95 -3.97
C LEU A 83 -5.38 8.66 -5.42
N PHE A 84 -4.79 9.36 -6.40
CA PHE A 84 -5.00 9.02 -7.81
C PHE A 84 -4.58 7.58 -8.14
N ILE A 85 -3.46 7.11 -7.58
CA ILE A 85 -3.03 5.71 -7.72
C ILE A 85 -4.09 4.75 -7.16
N VAL A 86 -4.67 5.04 -6.00
CA VAL A 86 -5.76 4.23 -5.41
C VAL A 86 -6.96 4.18 -6.34
N ILE A 87 -7.40 5.33 -6.87
CA ILE A 87 -8.55 5.42 -7.79
C ILE A 87 -8.30 4.57 -9.05
N LEU A 88 -7.09 4.64 -9.62
CA LEU A 88 -6.71 3.85 -10.78
C LEU A 88 -6.72 2.34 -10.48
N LEU A 89 -6.25 1.93 -9.30
CA LEU A 89 -6.22 0.54 -8.85
C LEU A 89 -7.63 -0.03 -8.63
N ILE A 90 -8.58 0.75 -8.11
CA ILE A 90 -9.97 0.30 -7.88
C ILE A 90 -10.59 -0.26 -9.16
N ARG A 91 -10.28 0.31 -10.33
CA ARG A 91 -10.79 -0.17 -11.62
C ARG A 91 -10.38 -1.61 -11.93
N LEU A 92 -9.27 -2.12 -11.38
CA LEU A 92 -8.81 -3.50 -11.55
C LEU A 92 -9.32 -4.48 -10.49
N TYR A 93 -10.03 -4.00 -9.47
CA TYR A 93 -10.42 -4.81 -8.31
C TYR A 93 -11.24 -6.06 -8.69
N LYS A 94 -12.13 -5.96 -9.68
CA LYS A 94 -12.99 -7.09 -10.09
C LYS A 94 -12.22 -8.30 -10.61
N GLN A 95 -11.06 -8.10 -11.23
CA GLN A 95 -10.31 -9.18 -11.89
C GLN A 95 -9.20 -9.78 -11.02
N HIS A 96 -8.51 -8.98 -10.19
CA HIS A 96 -7.35 -9.42 -9.41
C HIS A 96 -7.42 -8.97 -7.94
N LYS A 97 -8.45 -9.43 -7.22
CA LYS A 97 -8.82 -8.98 -5.87
C LYS A 97 -7.67 -8.96 -4.86
N ASP A 98 -6.93 -10.06 -4.68
CA ASP A 98 -5.83 -10.17 -3.70
C ASP A 98 -4.74 -9.12 -3.95
N VAL A 99 -4.25 -9.06 -5.20
CA VAL A 99 -3.12 -8.22 -5.59
C VAL A 99 -3.48 -6.75 -5.56
N VAL A 100 -4.65 -6.39 -6.12
CA VAL A 100 -5.12 -5.01 -6.18
C VAL A 100 -5.42 -4.50 -4.78
N LEU A 101 -6.03 -5.31 -3.92
CA LEU A 101 -6.31 -4.91 -2.55
C LEU A 101 -5.02 -4.70 -1.75
N THR A 102 -3.98 -5.51 -2.00
CA THR A 102 -2.66 -5.33 -1.40
C THR A 102 -2.02 -4.02 -1.85
N ALA A 103 -2.06 -3.71 -3.16
CA ALA A 103 -1.54 -2.47 -3.71
C ALA A 103 -2.31 -1.22 -3.19
N ILE A 104 -3.65 -1.32 -3.08
CA ILE A 104 -4.50 -0.27 -2.50
C ILE A 104 -4.13 -0.04 -1.04
N ALA A 105 -3.98 -1.11 -0.26
CA ALA A 105 -3.63 -0.99 1.15
C ALA A 105 -2.26 -0.32 1.32
N PHE A 106 -1.27 -0.62 0.46
CA PHE A 106 0.02 0.07 0.48
C PHE A 106 -0.10 1.56 0.14
N ALA A 107 -0.86 1.89 -0.90
CA ALA A 107 -1.10 3.29 -1.26
C ALA A 107 -1.88 4.05 -0.18
N ALA A 108 -2.84 3.41 0.49
CA ALA A 108 -3.58 3.99 1.61
C ALA A 108 -2.69 4.24 2.83
N SER A 109 -1.83 3.28 3.19
CA SER A 109 -0.81 3.49 4.23
C SER A 109 0.13 4.64 3.87
N TYR A 110 0.49 4.77 2.60
CA TYR A 110 1.33 5.86 2.12
C TYR A 110 0.63 7.23 2.18
N VAL A 111 -0.66 7.32 1.85
CA VAL A 111 -1.45 8.55 2.04
C VAL A 111 -1.41 8.97 3.50
N VAL A 112 -1.67 8.04 4.42
CA VAL A 112 -1.67 8.30 5.86
C VAL A 112 -0.33 8.80 6.39
N LEU A 113 0.78 8.19 5.95
CA LEU A 113 2.13 8.64 6.30
C LEU A 113 2.43 10.08 5.86
N ASN A 114 1.75 10.57 4.83
CA ASN A 114 1.94 11.90 4.28
C ASN A 114 0.83 12.88 4.69
N LEU A 115 -0.11 12.49 5.56
CA LEU A 115 -0.96 13.45 6.24
C LEU A 115 -0.13 14.02 7.39
N GLU A 116 0.13 15.33 7.40
CA GLU A 116 0.83 16.09 8.46
C GLU A 116 0.08 16.03 9.81
N THR A 117 -0.09 14.84 10.33
CA THR A 117 -0.75 14.53 11.60
C THR A 117 0.34 14.06 12.56
N GLY A 118 0.23 14.40 13.83
CA GLY A 118 1.27 14.05 14.81
C GLY A 118 1.59 12.55 14.82
N ASN A 119 2.84 12.19 15.18
CA ASN A 119 3.38 10.82 15.13
C ASN A 119 2.45 9.76 15.74
N PHE A 120 1.70 10.12 16.79
CA PHE A 120 0.73 9.24 17.45
C PHE A 120 -0.47 8.89 16.56
N LEU A 121 -1.06 9.86 15.86
CA LEU A 121 -2.20 9.65 14.96
C LEU A 121 -1.79 8.81 13.75
N ILE A 122 -0.59 9.04 13.22
CA ILE A 122 -0.02 8.23 12.13
C ILE A 122 0.16 6.77 12.57
N ALA A 123 0.70 6.53 13.77
CA ALA A 123 0.88 5.18 14.29
C ALA A 123 -0.46 4.43 14.45
N TRP A 124 -1.49 5.11 14.97
CA TRP A 124 -2.83 4.53 15.11
C TRP A 124 -3.51 4.22 13.78
N SER A 125 -3.42 5.14 12.82
CA SER A 125 -4.03 4.96 11.50
C SER A 125 -3.31 3.86 10.70
N LEU A 126 -1.97 3.77 10.77
CA LEU A 126 -1.22 2.64 10.22
C LEU A 126 -1.60 1.32 10.86
N PHE A 127 -1.74 1.28 12.19
CA PHE A 127 -2.19 0.10 12.91
C PHE A 127 -3.59 -0.34 12.48
N LEU A 128 -4.54 0.58 12.35
CA LEU A 128 -5.90 0.27 11.88
C LEU A 128 -5.91 -0.23 10.43
N ILE A 129 -5.22 0.46 9.52
CA ILE A 129 -5.17 0.05 8.10
C ILE A 129 -4.53 -1.33 7.97
N SER A 130 -3.39 -1.55 8.64
CA SER A 130 -2.69 -2.83 8.58
C SER A 130 -3.44 -3.95 9.29
N GLY A 131 -4.13 -3.67 10.39
CA GLY A 131 -4.98 -4.62 11.09
C GLY A 131 -6.18 -5.05 10.26
N VAL A 132 -6.89 -4.08 9.65
CA VAL A 132 -8.02 -4.35 8.75
C VAL A 132 -7.56 -5.10 7.51
N ALA A 133 -6.47 -4.68 6.87
CA ALA A 133 -5.90 -5.37 5.70
C ALA A 133 -5.51 -6.81 6.04
N THR A 134 -4.87 -7.03 7.20
CA THR A 134 -4.50 -8.36 7.68
C THR A 134 -5.74 -9.22 7.91
N ALA A 135 -6.74 -8.70 8.64
CA ALA A 135 -7.99 -9.42 8.92
C ALA A 135 -8.75 -9.80 7.63
N ILE A 136 -8.84 -8.89 6.65
CA ILE A 136 -9.40 -9.18 5.33
C ILE A 136 -8.56 -10.26 4.63
N GLY A 137 -7.23 -10.19 4.74
CA GLY A 137 -6.31 -11.17 4.17
C GLY A 137 -6.53 -12.57 4.71
N PHE A 138 -6.75 -12.70 6.02
CA PHE A 138 -7.10 -13.96 6.67
C PHE A 138 -8.51 -14.44 6.29
N LYS A 139 -9.51 -13.55 6.29
CA LYS A 139 -10.91 -13.89 5.99
C LYS A 139 -11.11 -14.43 4.56
N TYR A 140 -10.40 -13.85 3.58
CA TYR A 140 -10.53 -14.24 2.17
C TYR A 140 -9.37 -15.11 1.65
N HIS A 141 -8.48 -15.58 2.53
CA HIS A 141 -7.30 -16.38 2.19
C HIS A 141 -6.38 -15.74 1.12
N PHE A 142 -6.28 -14.42 1.13
CA PHE A 142 -5.40 -13.66 0.24
C PHE A 142 -3.95 -13.78 0.70
N ARG A 143 -3.10 -14.37 -0.15
CA ARG A 143 -1.72 -14.74 0.23
C ARG A 143 -0.84 -13.51 0.39
N TRP A 144 -0.95 -12.54 -0.53
CA TRP A 144 -0.12 -11.35 -0.52
C TRP A 144 -0.53 -10.40 0.59
N LEU A 145 -1.83 -10.13 0.70
CA LEU A 145 -2.37 -9.25 1.73
C LEU A 145 -2.02 -9.73 3.14
N LYS A 146 -2.20 -11.04 3.41
CA LYS A 146 -1.88 -11.64 4.70
C LYS A 146 -0.40 -11.50 5.05
N ARG A 147 0.53 -11.83 4.13
CA ARG A 147 1.97 -11.81 4.41
C ARG A 147 2.50 -10.40 4.57
N CYS A 148 2.15 -9.50 3.65
CA CYS A 148 2.64 -8.13 3.66
C CYS A 148 2.10 -7.36 4.88
N PHE A 149 0.78 -7.43 5.12
CA PHE A 149 0.18 -6.61 6.18
C PHE A 149 0.29 -7.20 7.57
N ALA A 150 0.47 -8.52 7.74
CA ALA A 150 0.76 -9.06 9.07
C ALA A 150 2.08 -8.52 9.64
N VAL A 151 3.10 -8.36 8.77
CA VAL A 151 4.39 -7.76 9.16
C VAL A 151 4.21 -6.28 9.49
N VAL A 152 3.54 -5.52 8.62
CA VAL A 152 3.27 -4.09 8.85
C VAL A 152 2.43 -3.88 10.12
N PHE A 153 1.47 -4.76 10.38
CA PHE A 153 0.66 -4.74 11.59
C PHE A 153 1.49 -5.02 12.84
N GLY A 154 2.37 -6.03 12.81
CA GLY A 154 3.30 -6.29 13.91
C GLY A 154 4.21 -5.11 14.21
N ILE A 155 4.79 -4.49 13.19
CA ILE A 155 5.64 -3.29 13.34
C ILE A 155 4.81 -2.13 13.91
N SER A 156 3.61 -1.87 13.38
CA SER A 156 2.75 -0.78 13.86
C SER A 156 2.30 -0.99 15.30
N THR A 157 2.05 -2.24 15.70
CA THR A 157 1.71 -2.63 17.08
C THR A 157 2.88 -2.33 18.03
N LEU A 158 4.10 -2.73 17.65
CA LEU A 158 5.30 -2.45 18.42
C LEU A 158 5.52 -0.93 18.54
N LEU A 159 5.33 -0.19 17.45
CA LEU A 159 5.47 1.27 17.44
C LEU A 159 4.49 1.91 18.44
N LEU A 160 3.23 1.49 18.45
CA LEU A 160 2.21 1.98 19.38
C LEU A 160 2.50 1.61 20.84
N LEU A 161 3.08 0.43 21.10
CA LEU A 161 3.48 0.04 22.45
C LEU A 161 4.66 0.89 22.97
N ILE A 162 5.59 1.26 22.08
CA ILE A 162 6.75 2.10 22.46
C ILE A 162 6.35 3.57 22.62
N LEU A 163 5.46 4.07 21.75
CA LEU A 163 5.00 5.47 21.75
C LEU A 163 3.83 5.74 22.71
N GLY A 164 3.17 4.69 23.21
CA GLY A 164 2.04 4.80 24.12
C GLY A 164 2.48 5.35 25.48
N SER A 165 1.97 6.53 25.86
CA SER A 165 2.29 7.16 27.14
C SER A 165 1.35 6.74 28.29
N SER A 166 0.29 5.96 28.01
CA SER A 166 -0.72 5.59 29.01
C SER A 166 -1.05 4.10 29.03
N ILE A 167 -1.35 3.57 30.22
CA ILE A 167 -1.78 2.18 30.45
C ILE A 167 -3.04 1.84 29.62
N GLN A 168 -3.97 2.80 29.46
CA GLN A 168 -5.17 2.61 28.64
C GLN A 168 -4.85 2.34 27.16
N SER A 169 -3.86 3.04 26.59
CA SER A 169 -3.47 2.82 25.20
C SER A 169 -2.89 1.42 24.99
N HIS A 170 -2.13 0.89 25.96
CA HIS A 170 -1.60 -0.47 25.93
C HIS A 170 -2.70 -1.53 25.97
N PHE A 171 -3.71 -1.38 26.84
CA PHE A 171 -4.86 -2.28 26.89
C PHE A 171 -5.66 -2.30 25.59
N LEU A 172 -5.86 -1.14 24.97
CA LEU A 172 -6.56 -1.02 23.68
C LEU A 172 -5.80 -1.71 22.54
N VAL A 173 -4.49 -1.50 22.45
CA VAL A 173 -3.63 -2.18 21.48
C VAL A 173 -3.71 -3.69 21.69
N PHE A 174 -3.59 -4.16 22.94
CA PHE A 174 -3.65 -5.58 23.27
C PHE A 174 -5.01 -6.20 22.91
N ALA A 175 -6.12 -5.53 23.23
CA ALA A 175 -7.47 -5.98 22.88
C ALA A 175 -7.68 -6.06 21.36
N MET A 176 -7.19 -5.09 20.59
CA MET A 176 -7.29 -5.11 19.12
C MET A 176 -6.41 -6.19 18.50
N VAL A 177 -5.21 -6.43 19.04
CA VAL A 177 -4.35 -7.55 18.61
C VAL A 177 -5.05 -8.88 18.87
N LEU A 178 -5.68 -9.07 20.04
CA LEU A 178 -6.47 -10.26 20.33
C LEU A 178 -7.67 -10.40 19.40
N ALA A 179 -8.36 -9.32 19.04
CA ALA A 179 -9.47 -9.35 18.09
C ALA A 179 -9.01 -9.79 16.69
N VAL A 180 -7.91 -9.21 16.18
CA VAL A 180 -7.33 -9.60 14.89
C VAL A 180 -6.81 -11.04 14.93
N GLY A 181 -6.17 -11.46 16.03
CA GLY A 181 -5.71 -12.82 16.28
C GLY A 181 -6.87 -13.82 16.32
N GLY A 182 -7.97 -13.49 17.01
CA GLY A 182 -9.18 -14.31 17.09
C GLY A 182 -9.88 -14.47 15.74
N ILE A 183 -9.99 -13.39 14.96
CA ILE A 183 -10.52 -13.45 13.58
C ILE A 183 -9.62 -14.33 12.69
N SER A 184 -8.30 -14.21 12.87
CA SER A 184 -7.32 -15.02 12.14
C SER A 184 -7.40 -16.51 12.50
N TYR A 185 -7.57 -16.83 13.78
CA TYR A 185 -7.71 -18.20 14.29
C TYR A 185 -9.03 -18.85 13.86
N ASN A 186 -10.15 -18.14 13.95
CA ASN A 186 -11.46 -18.64 13.52
C ASN A 186 -11.53 -18.90 12.00
N SER A 187 -10.74 -18.17 11.22
CA SER A 187 -10.59 -18.41 9.78
C SER A 187 -9.72 -19.63 9.44
N PHE A 188 -8.89 -20.11 10.37
CA PHE A 188 -8.15 -21.38 10.27
C PHE A 188 -8.99 -22.60 10.67
N GLY A 189 -9.97 -22.41 11.57
CA GLY A 189 -10.78 -23.48 12.15
C GLY A 189 -11.91 -24.02 11.27
N LYS A 190 -12.14 -23.47 10.06
CA LYS A 190 -13.10 -24.04 9.12
C LYS A 190 -12.38 -24.99 8.16
N PRO A 191 -12.48 -26.33 8.34
CA PRO A 191 -11.95 -27.26 7.36
C PRO A 191 -12.59 -26.99 6.01
N LEU A 192 -11.76 -26.96 4.97
CA LEU A 192 -12.19 -27.00 3.57
C LEU A 192 -13.19 -28.15 3.42
N ARG A 193 -14.48 -27.83 3.32
CA ARG A 193 -15.45 -28.72 2.68
C ARG A 193 -14.97 -28.83 1.23
N THR A 194 -14.18 -29.85 0.96
CA THR A 194 -13.89 -30.32 -0.39
C THR A 194 -15.23 -30.61 -1.04
N ALA A 195 -15.66 -29.73 -1.95
CA ALA A 195 -16.72 -30.07 -2.88
C ALA A 195 -16.20 -31.23 -3.72
N LYS A 196 -16.75 -32.42 -3.49
CA LYS A 196 -16.80 -33.50 -4.47
C LYS A 196 -18.06 -33.31 -5.30
#